data_AF-A0A962Z5Y1-F1
#
_entry.id   AF-A0A962Z5Y1-F1
#
_cell.length_a   1.000
_cell.length_b   1.000
_cell.length_c   1.000
_cell.angle_alpha   90.00
_cell.angle_beta   90.00
_cell.angle_gamma   90.00
#
_symmetry.space_group_name_H-M   'P 1'
#
loop_
_entity.id
_entity.type
_entity.pdbx_description
1 polymer ?
#
loop_
_entity_poly.entity_id
_entity_poly.type
_entity_poly.pdbx_seq_one_letter_code
_entity_poly.pdbx_strand_id
1 'polypeptide(L)'
;MRMSRLLSVVLACLGFVHAAAGQTAAFGEAGPFAGTEHVSAVLSADLGAAVPGEGFRLGLAQTIDEGWHTYWRNPGDSGAATQLTWTLPEGVEAGPV
;
A
#
# COMPACT_ATOMS: atom_id res chain seq x y z
N MET A 1 26.58 -16.69 -40.90
CA MET A 1 25.46 -15.89 -40.32
C MET A 1 24.58 -16.72 -39.38
N ARG A 2 25.07 -17.22 -38.24
CA ARG A 2 24.18 -17.90 -37.24
C ARG A 2 24.57 -17.73 -35.76
N MET A 3 25.80 -17.34 -35.42
CA MET A 3 26.20 -17.22 -34.00
C MET A 3 26.01 -15.81 -33.39
N SER A 4 26.15 -14.74 -34.20
CA SER A 4 26.07 -13.36 -33.70
C SER A 4 24.63 -12.88 -33.40
N ARG A 5 23.61 -13.51 -33.98
CA ARG A 5 22.19 -13.18 -33.73
C ARG A 5 21.66 -13.80 -32.43
N LEU A 6 22.23 -14.92 -31.98
CA LEU A 6 21.84 -15.53 -30.70
C LEU A 6 22.37 -14.74 -29.49
N LEU A 7 23.56 -14.15 -29.59
CA LEU A 7 24.16 -13.36 -28.51
C LEU A 7 23.37 -12.06 -28.25
N SER A 8 22.82 -11.43 -29.30
CA SER A 8 21.99 -10.22 -29.19
C SER A 8 20.61 -10.48 -28.57
N VAL A 9 20.04 -11.69 -28.74
CA VAL A 9 18.74 -12.05 -28.13
C VAL A 9 18.88 -12.34 -26.64
N VAL A 10 19.98 -12.99 -26.22
CA VAL A 10 20.23 -13.28 -24.79
C VAL A 10 20.48 -11.99 -23.99
N LEU A 11 21.22 -11.02 -24.53
CA LEU A 11 21.40 -9.70 -23.89
C LEU A 11 20.11 -8.87 -23.84
N ALA A 12 19.23 -9.00 -24.84
CA ALA A 12 17.92 -8.33 -24.82
C ALA A 12 16.99 -8.90 -23.73
N CYS A 13 17.03 -10.21 -23.48
CA CYS A 13 16.27 -10.83 -22.38
C CYS A 13 16.81 -10.46 -20.99
N LEU A 14 18.12 -10.30 -20.82
CA LEU A 14 18.72 -9.83 -19.56
C LEU A 14 18.45 -8.34 -19.27
N GLY A 15 18.35 -7.50 -20.31
CA GLY A 15 17.94 -6.10 -20.17
C GLY A 15 16.46 -5.93 -19.84
N PHE A 16 15.59 -6.84 -20.32
CA PHE A 16 14.15 -6.77 -20.10
C PHE A 16 13.73 -7.14 -18.67
N VAL A 17 14.55 -7.93 -17.96
CA VAL A 17 14.27 -8.31 -16.56
C VAL A 17 14.55 -7.17 -15.58
N HIS A 18 15.43 -6.21 -15.92
CA HIS A 18 15.75 -5.09 -15.03
C HIS A 18 14.70 -3.97 -15.04
N ALA A 19 13.92 -3.83 -16.11
CA ALA A 19 12.91 -2.76 -16.24
C ALA A 19 11.57 -3.07 -15.54
N ALA A 20 11.35 -4.32 -15.12
CA ALA A 20 10.17 -4.76 -14.39
C ALA A 20 10.41 -4.86 -12.87
N ALA A 21 11.50 -4.27 -12.36
CA ALA A 21 11.64 -4.04 -10.93
C ALA A 21 10.59 -3.00 -10.52
N GLY A 22 9.41 -3.48 -10.16
CA GLY A 22 8.32 -2.67 -9.65
C GLY A 22 8.86 -1.75 -8.56
N GLN A 23 8.60 -0.45 -8.72
CA GLN A 23 8.95 0.54 -7.71
C GLN A 23 8.27 0.12 -6.40
N THR A 24 9.08 -0.28 -5.41
CA THR A 24 8.61 -0.44 -4.04
C THR A 24 8.31 0.95 -3.51
N ALA A 25 7.09 1.38 -3.75
CA ALA A 25 6.48 2.53 -3.14
C ALA A 25 6.54 2.35 -1.61
N ALA A 26 7.41 3.12 -0.96
CA ALA A 26 7.55 3.08 0.48
C ALA A 26 6.40 3.89 1.09
N PHE A 27 5.71 3.28 2.05
CA PHE A 27 4.69 3.95 2.84
C PHE A 27 5.36 5.03 3.71
N GLY A 28 5.01 6.30 3.49
CA GLY A 28 5.53 7.42 4.28
C GLY A 28 4.83 7.54 5.63
N GLU A 29 5.58 7.64 6.73
CA GLU A 29 5.01 7.75 8.09
C GLU A 29 4.59 9.19 8.41
N ALA A 30 3.58 9.69 7.70
CA ALA A 30 2.94 10.96 8.02
C ALA A 30 1.49 10.97 7.50
N GLY A 31 0.52 10.86 8.40
CA GLY A 31 -0.88 11.03 8.07
C GLY A 31 -1.78 11.15 9.29
N PRO A 32 -3.12 11.23 9.10
CA PRO A 32 -4.09 11.41 10.17
C PRO A 32 -3.90 10.38 11.30
N PHE A 33 -3.90 10.88 12.54
CA PHE A 33 -3.75 10.07 13.75
C PHE A 33 -5.12 9.80 14.39
N ALA A 34 -5.36 8.55 14.75
CA ALA A 34 -6.43 8.16 15.67
C ALA A 34 -5.84 7.24 16.74
N GLY A 35 -6.30 7.34 17.99
CA GLY A 35 -5.79 6.45 19.02
C GLY A 35 -6.59 6.48 20.32
N THR A 36 -6.43 5.41 21.08
CA THR A 36 -6.83 5.24 22.47
C THR A 36 -5.56 5.10 23.33
N GLU A 37 -5.72 4.73 24.60
CA GLU A 37 -4.60 4.40 25.49
C GLU A 37 -3.68 3.30 24.93
N HIS A 38 -4.25 2.26 24.29
CA HIS A 38 -3.52 1.04 23.94
C HIS A 38 -3.33 0.80 22.44
N VAL A 39 -3.99 1.60 21.61
CA VAL A 39 -3.94 1.46 20.16
C VAL A 39 -3.78 2.82 19.54
N SER A 40 -2.74 3.00 18.74
CA SER A 40 -2.61 4.15 17.84
C SER A 40 -2.67 3.69 16.39
N ALA A 41 -3.20 4.54 15.53
CA ALA A 41 -3.44 4.28 14.13
C ALA A 41 -3.06 5.49 13.28
N VAL A 42 -2.33 5.26 12.21
CA VAL A 42 -1.92 6.28 11.24
C VAL A 42 -2.25 5.77 9.84
N LEU A 43 -2.82 6.65 9.01
CA LEU A 43 -2.91 6.40 7.57
C LEU A 43 -1.62 6.83 6.89
N SER A 44 -1.05 5.95 6.07
CA SER A 44 0.17 6.19 5.31
C SER A 44 -0.08 6.00 3.82
N ALA A 45 0.45 6.89 2.99
CA ALA A 45 0.36 6.77 1.54
C ALA A 45 1.63 6.14 0.97
N ASP A 46 1.48 5.39 -0.12
CA ASP A 46 2.60 4.82 -0.88
C ASP A 46 3.26 5.85 -1.82
N LEU A 47 2.81 7.10 -1.78
CA LEU A 47 3.36 8.22 -2.54
C LEU A 47 3.54 9.47 -1.68
N GLY A 48 4.37 10.41 -2.13
CA GLY A 48 4.58 11.69 -1.46
C GLY A 48 3.54 12.77 -1.80
N ALA A 49 2.96 12.72 -3.00
CA ALA A 49 1.88 13.61 -3.43
C ALA A 49 0.96 12.92 -4.44
N ALA A 50 -0.34 13.14 -4.34
CA ALA A 50 -1.33 12.58 -5.26
C ALA A 50 -1.22 13.25 -6.65
N VAL A 51 -1.38 12.46 -7.71
CA VAL A 51 -1.35 12.92 -9.10
C VAL A 51 -2.75 12.76 -9.71
N PRO A 52 -3.31 13.80 -10.36
CA PRO A 52 -4.64 13.70 -10.96
C PRO A 52 -4.74 12.57 -11.99
N GLY A 53 -5.79 11.75 -11.89
CA GLY A 53 -6.04 10.62 -12.79
C GLY A 53 -5.27 9.34 -12.44
N GLU A 54 -4.38 9.38 -11.44
CA GLU A 54 -3.66 8.20 -10.96
C GLU A 54 -4.22 7.75 -9.60
N GLY A 55 -4.39 6.43 -9.47
CA GLY A 55 -4.74 5.81 -8.18
C GLY A 55 -3.52 5.62 -7.31
N PHE A 56 -3.71 5.63 -5.99
CA PHE A 56 -2.66 5.35 -5.02
C PHE A 56 -3.20 4.52 -3.87
N ARG A 57 -2.30 3.98 -3.04
CA ARG A 57 -2.68 3.13 -1.92
C ARG A 57 -2.49 3.86 -0.61
N LEU A 58 -3.45 3.65 0.28
CA LEU A 58 -3.36 3.99 1.69
C LEU A 58 -3.20 2.72 2.50
N GLY A 59 -2.25 2.73 3.43
CA GLY A 59 -2.08 1.71 4.45
C GLY A 59 -2.53 2.25 5.81
N LEU A 60 -3.24 1.43 6.59
CA LEU A 60 -3.52 1.69 7.99
C LEU A 60 -2.43 1.03 8.83
N ALA A 61 -1.51 1.81 9.39
CA ALA A 61 -0.52 1.34 10.34
C ALA A 61 -1.11 1.41 11.75
N GLN A 62 -1.06 0.32 12.50
CA GLN A 62 -1.50 0.29 13.90
C GLN A 62 -0.35 -0.14 14.81
N THR A 63 -0.14 0.62 15.88
CA THR A 63 0.73 0.21 17.00
C THR A 63 -0.18 -0.17 18.15
N ILE A 64 -0.06 -1.41 18.61
CA ILE A 64 -0.93 -2.01 19.63
C ILE A 64 -0.05 -2.48 20.78
N ASP A 65 -0.43 -2.08 21.99
CA ASP A 65 0.25 -2.49 23.22
C ASP A 65 0.19 -4.01 23.42
N GLU A 66 1.17 -4.54 24.15
CA GLU A 66 1.22 -5.97 24.49
C GLU A 66 -0.06 -6.41 25.23
N GLY A 67 -0.62 -7.55 24.82
CA GLY A 67 -1.86 -8.10 25.38
C GLY A 67 -3.15 -7.48 24.84
N TRP A 68 -3.05 -6.43 24.01
CA TRP A 68 -4.19 -5.84 23.32
C TRP A 68 -4.31 -6.33 21.88
N HIS A 69 -5.54 -6.36 21.38
CA HIS A 69 -5.84 -6.85 20.05
C HIS A 69 -6.96 -6.02 19.40
N THR A 70 -6.87 -5.85 18.09
CA THR A 70 -7.92 -5.31 17.23
C THR A 70 -8.43 -6.39 16.28
N TYR A 71 -9.60 -6.18 15.68
CA TYR A 71 -10.15 -7.08 14.68
C TYR A 71 -10.26 -6.41 13.31
N TRP A 72 -10.06 -7.20 12.26
CA TRP A 72 -10.25 -6.75 10.87
C TRP A 72 -11.64 -7.13 10.33
N ARG A 73 -11.77 -7.26 9.00
CA ARG A 73 -13.02 -7.57 8.28
C ARG A 73 -13.80 -8.78 8.81
N ASN A 74 -13.14 -9.76 9.42
CA ASN A 74 -13.78 -10.93 9.98
C ASN A 74 -13.48 -11.06 11.49
N PRO A 75 -14.26 -10.39 12.36
CA PRO A 75 -14.00 -10.34 13.79
C PRO A 75 -14.52 -11.57 14.55
N GLY A 76 -15.28 -12.47 13.90
CA GLY A 76 -16.06 -13.50 14.58
C GLY A 76 -17.15 -12.92 15.50
N ASP A 77 -17.65 -13.73 16.43
CA ASP A 77 -18.78 -13.36 17.30
C ASP A 77 -18.39 -12.48 18.50
N SER A 78 -17.09 -12.29 18.75
CA SER A 78 -16.57 -11.65 19.97
C SER A 78 -15.89 -10.30 19.72
N GLY A 79 -15.89 -9.80 18.50
CA GLY A 79 -15.20 -8.57 18.12
C GLY A 79 -16.02 -7.62 17.26
N ALA A 80 -15.56 -6.37 17.17
CA ALA A 80 -16.06 -5.40 16.19
C ALA A 80 -15.01 -5.20 15.10
N ALA A 81 -15.44 -5.26 13.84
CA ALA A 81 -14.54 -5.02 12.71
C ALA A 81 -14.03 -3.58 12.72
N THR A 82 -12.78 -3.40 12.31
CA THR A 82 -12.24 -2.06 12.05
C THR A 82 -13.05 -1.39 10.96
N GLN A 83 -13.46 -0.14 11.20
CA GLN A 83 -14.24 0.68 10.28
C GLN A 83 -13.38 1.84 9.79
N LEU A 84 -13.46 2.11 8.49
CA LEU A 84 -12.85 3.26 7.86
C LEU A 84 -13.95 4.13 7.27
N THR A 85 -14.08 5.35 7.78
CA THR A 85 -15.03 6.35 7.26
C THR A 85 -14.23 7.42 6.55
N TRP A 86 -14.47 7.56 5.25
CA TRP A 86 -13.74 8.49 4.40
C TRP A 86 -14.48 9.82 4.24
N THR A 87 -13.77 10.92 4.45
CA THR A 87 -14.16 12.26 4.00
C THR A 87 -13.22 12.63 2.86
N LEU A 88 -13.73 12.62 1.62
CA LEU A 88 -12.92 12.81 0.41
C LEU A 88 -13.33 14.10 -0.30
N PRO A 89 -12.37 14.78 -0.95
CA PRO A 89 -12.69 15.90 -1.83
C PRO A 89 -13.46 15.42 -3.08
N GLU A 90 -14.10 16.36 -3.77
CA GLU A 90 -14.80 16.07 -5.03
C GLU A 90 -13.87 15.40 -6.05
N GLY A 91 -14.38 14.37 -6.73
CA GLY A 91 -13.64 13.63 -7.77
C GLY A 91 -12.65 12.58 -7.24
N VAL A 92 -12.58 12.35 -5.93
CA VAL A 92 -11.78 11.27 -5.33
C VAL A 92 -12.69 10.17 -4.78
N GLU A 93 -12.36 8.93 -5.11
CA GLU A 93 -13.09 7.74 -4.67
C GLU A 93 -12.17 6.80 -3.91
N ALA A 94 -12.67 6.21 -2.83
CA ALA A 94 -11.97 5.14 -2.12
C ALA A 94 -12.29 3.78 -2.75
N GLY A 95 -11.24 3.00 -3.02
CA GLY A 95 -11.38 1.60 -3.43
C GLY A 95 -11.79 0.68 -2.28
N PRO A 96 -12.10 -0.60 -2.58
CA PRO A 96 -12.40 -1.60 -1.55
C PRO A 96 -11.20 -1.87 -0.63
N VAL A 97 -11.50 -2.35 0.59
CA VAL A 97 -10.55 -2.65 1.68
C VAL A 97 -10.53 -4.15 1.99
#